data_AF-A0A0F4L9S8-F1
#
_entry.id   AF-A0A0F4L9S8-F1
#
_cell.length_a   1.000
_cell.length_b   1.000
_cell.length_c   1.000
_cell.angle_alpha   90.00
_cell.angle_beta   90.00
_cell.angle_gamma   90.00
#
_symmetry.space_group_name_H-M   'P 1'
#
loop_
_entity.id
_entity.type
_entity.pdbx_description
1 polymer ?
#
loop_
_entity_poly.entity_id
_entity_poly.type
_entity_poly.pdbx_seq_one_letter_code
_entity_poly.pdbx_strand_id
1 'polypeptide(L)'
;MTKYSTTLKMEICSKYLSHQTSLAKLEREYGIDHTEIRAWAERARKHGLAALKVTHTRQTYLPEFKLNVVRFYHEHHMGVLQVAAVFNLSRSVVRQWLAAYQAAGYSGLLPKSKGRPPTMTKKKRQKKLKPTKKLTEVEQLRRQVAELEAQKADLELDNLILKKVAARYPRSPTGKKPE
;
A
#
# COMPACT_ATOMS: atom_id res chain seq x y z
N MET A 1 -17.32 4.39 -12.63
CA MET A 1 -17.02 4.37 -14.08
C MET A 1 -15.52 4.54 -14.27
N THR A 2 -14.91 3.83 -15.22
CA THR A 2 -13.51 4.07 -15.61
C THR A 2 -13.44 5.15 -16.67
N LYS A 3 -12.69 6.22 -16.39
CA LYS A 3 -12.60 7.41 -17.26
C LYS A 3 -11.94 7.11 -18.62
N TYR A 4 -11.02 6.16 -18.67
CA TYR A 4 -10.23 5.82 -19.86
C TYR A 4 -10.30 4.32 -20.16
N SER A 5 -10.53 3.98 -21.43
CA SER A 5 -10.58 2.60 -21.91
C SER A 5 -9.21 1.92 -21.89
N THR A 6 -9.20 0.59 -21.82
CA THR A 6 -7.93 -0.19 -21.86
C THR A 6 -7.18 0.03 -23.17
N THR A 7 -7.88 0.07 -24.30
CA THR A 7 -7.28 0.26 -25.64
C THR A 7 -6.55 1.59 -25.75
N LEU A 8 -7.20 2.68 -25.32
CA LEU A 8 -6.61 4.02 -25.30
C LEU A 8 -5.33 4.07 -24.45
N LYS A 9 -5.36 3.49 -23.25
CA LYS A 9 -4.17 3.43 -22.38
C LYS A 9 -3.01 2.69 -23.02
N MET A 10 -3.28 1.57 -23.68
CA MET A 10 -2.26 0.76 -24.35
C MET A 10 -1.64 1.51 -25.53
N GLU A 11 -2.46 2.18 -26.35
CA GLU A 11 -1.99 2.98 -27.48
C GLU A 11 -1.05 4.11 -27.02
N ILE A 12 -1.48 4.91 -26.05
CA ILE A 12 -0.69 6.04 -25.52
C ILE A 12 0.63 5.53 -24.92
N CYS A 13 0.59 4.44 -24.15
CA CYS A 13 1.79 3.85 -23.57
C CYS A 13 2.74 3.30 -24.64
N SER A 14 2.22 2.69 -25.70
CA SER A 14 3.03 2.20 -26.81
C SER A 14 3.73 3.34 -27.55
N LYS A 15 3.02 4.44 -27.84
CA LYS A 15 3.61 5.65 -28.45
C LYS A 15 4.70 6.29 -27.56
N TYR A 16 4.46 6.33 -26.25
CA TYR A 16 5.44 6.87 -25.30
C TYR A 16 6.67 5.97 -25.14
N LEU A 17 6.49 4.65 -24.99
CA LEU A 17 7.58 3.69 -24.79
C LEU A 17 8.43 3.47 -26.04
N SER A 18 7.88 3.69 -27.24
CA SER A 18 8.63 3.67 -28.51
C SER A 18 9.45 4.95 -28.74
N HIS A 19 9.49 5.88 -27.77
CA HIS A 19 10.20 7.16 -27.85
C HIS A 19 9.78 8.07 -29.02
N GLN A 20 8.64 7.78 -29.65
CA GLN A 20 8.13 8.55 -30.80
C GLN A 20 7.56 9.92 -30.40
N THR A 21 7.15 10.06 -29.13
CA THR A 21 6.45 11.26 -28.63
C THR A 21 6.82 11.56 -27.19
N SER A 22 6.95 12.85 -26.87
CA SER A 22 7.11 13.32 -25.49
C SER A 22 5.78 13.31 -24.72
N LEU A 23 5.84 13.26 -23.38
CA LEU A 23 4.65 13.32 -22.53
C LEU A 23 3.81 14.58 -22.79
N ALA A 24 4.47 15.72 -22.98
CA ALA A 24 3.80 17.00 -23.24
C ALA A 24 3.02 16.99 -24.57
N LYS A 25 3.52 16.28 -25.59
CA LYS A 25 2.82 16.13 -26.86
C LYS A 25 1.56 15.26 -26.69
N LEU A 26 1.69 14.13 -26.00
CA LEU A 26 0.57 13.23 -25.72
C LEU A 26 -0.50 13.89 -24.84
N GLU A 27 -0.10 14.72 -23.89
CA GLU A 27 -1.03 15.49 -23.06
C GLU A 27 -1.88 16.44 -23.91
N ARG A 28 -1.28 17.15 -24.87
CA ARG A 28 -2.01 18.04 -25.79
C ARG A 28 -2.89 17.30 -26.79
N GLU A 29 -2.44 16.15 -27.29
CA GLU A 29 -3.15 15.35 -28.29
C GLU A 29 -4.40 14.67 -27.68
N TYR A 30 -4.27 14.11 -26.47
CA TYR A 30 -5.33 13.33 -25.85
C TYR A 30 -6.09 14.07 -24.73
N GLY A 31 -5.61 15.25 -24.30
CA GLY A 31 -6.18 15.99 -23.17
C GLY A 31 -6.04 15.28 -21.83
N ILE A 32 -4.98 14.47 -21.67
CA ILE A 32 -4.72 13.67 -20.46
C ILE A 32 -3.45 14.17 -19.79
N ASP A 33 -3.55 14.51 -18.52
CA ASP A 33 -2.43 14.96 -17.70
C ASP A 33 -1.21 14.01 -17.80
N HIS A 34 -0.03 14.59 -18.04
CA HIS A 34 1.19 13.81 -18.24
C HIS A 34 1.56 12.91 -17.05
N THR A 35 1.12 13.22 -15.82
CA THR A 35 1.42 12.37 -14.65
C THR A 35 0.63 11.07 -14.71
N GLU A 36 -0.57 11.08 -15.28
CA GLU A 36 -1.39 9.89 -15.48
C GLU A 36 -0.81 9.03 -16.62
N ILE A 37 -0.41 9.66 -17.73
CA ILE A 37 0.30 8.99 -18.83
C ILE A 37 1.60 8.34 -18.31
N ARG A 38 2.39 9.07 -17.52
CA ARG A 38 3.62 8.57 -16.91
C ARG A 38 3.34 7.39 -15.98
N ALA A 39 2.27 7.44 -15.18
CA ALA A 39 1.91 6.33 -14.29
C ALA A 39 1.55 5.05 -15.07
N TRP A 40 0.82 5.18 -16.20
CA TRP A 40 0.53 4.04 -17.06
C TRP A 40 1.80 3.50 -17.71
N ALA A 41 2.68 4.37 -18.21
CA ALA A 41 3.94 3.99 -18.82
C ALA A 41 4.86 3.22 -17.87
N GLU A 42 5.06 3.69 -16.63
CA GLU A 42 5.90 3.00 -15.65
C GLU A 42 5.33 1.63 -15.27
N ARG A 43 3.99 1.54 -15.15
CA ARG A 43 3.31 0.27 -14.89
C ARG A 43 3.47 -0.70 -16.05
N ALA A 44 3.29 -0.23 -17.28
CA ALA A 44 3.47 -1.03 -18.49
C ALA A 44 4.92 -1.45 -18.71
N ARG A 45 5.90 -0.61 -18.36
CA ARG A 45 7.33 -0.95 -18.45
C ARG A 45 7.69 -2.14 -17.54
N LYS A 46 7.08 -2.24 -16.35
CA LYS A 46 7.36 -3.32 -15.39
C LYS A 46 6.55 -4.60 -15.63
N HIS A 47 5.28 -4.48 -16.03
CA HIS A 47 4.34 -5.61 -16.07
C HIS A 47 3.75 -5.87 -17.46
N GLY A 48 4.20 -5.13 -18.48
CA GLY A 48 3.65 -5.17 -19.84
C GLY A 48 2.35 -4.38 -20.00
N LEU A 49 1.94 -4.17 -21.25
CA LEU A 49 0.72 -3.41 -21.59
C LEU A 49 -0.56 -4.04 -21.02
N ALA A 50 -0.58 -5.36 -20.83
CA ALA A 50 -1.71 -6.08 -20.24
C ALA A 50 -2.03 -5.63 -18.80
N ALA A 51 -1.06 -5.09 -18.07
CA ALA A 51 -1.24 -4.56 -16.72
C ALA A 51 -2.14 -3.31 -16.68
N LEU A 52 -2.35 -2.64 -17.81
CA LEU A 52 -3.24 -1.48 -17.94
C LEU A 52 -4.72 -1.86 -18.08
N LYS A 53 -5.02 -3.17 -18.19
CA LYS A 53 -6.38 -3.67 -18.31
C LYS A 53 -7.23 -3.21 -17.13
N VAL A 54 -8.34 -2.55 -17.47
CA VAL A 54 -9.35 -2.18 -16.48
C VAL A 54 -9.92 -3.43 -15.85
N THR A 55 -9.83 -3.51 -14.53
CA THR A 55 -10.49 -4.54 -13.73
C THR A 55 -11.77 -3.97 -13.14
N HIS A 56 -12.88 -4.67 -13.37
CA HIS A 56 -14.19 -4.29 -12.82
C HIS A 56 -14.49 -4.96 -11.48
N THR A 57 -13.64 -5.88 -11.05
CA THR A 57 -13.75 -6.60 -9.78
C THR A 57 -13.03 -5.84 -8.67
N ARG A 58 -13.61 -5.86 -7.47
CA ARG A 58 -12.94 -5.32 -6.28
C ARG A 58 -11.79 -6.24 -5.90
N GLN A 59 -10.57 -5.72 -5.97
CA GLN A 59 -9.38 -6.42 -5.49
C GLN A 59 -9.32 -6.38 -3.97
N THR A 60 -9.17 -7.55 -3.35
CA THR A 60 -8.94 -7.71 -1.92
C THR A 60 -7.46 -7.99 -1.68
N TYR A 61 -6.83 -7.17 -0.85
CA TYR A 61 -5.42 -7.33 -0.50
C TYR A 61 -5.30 -7.80 0.95
N LEU A 62 -4.46 -8.81 1.17
CA LEU A 62 -4.13 -9.29 2.50
C LEU A 62 -3.38 -8.19 3.29
N PRO A 63 -3.57 -8.09 4.61
CA PRO A 63 -2.84 -7.13 5.45
C PRO A 63 -1.32 -7.20 5.27
N GLU A 64 -0.76 -8.42 5.23
CA GLU A 64 0.68 -8.62 5.02
C GLU A 64 1.18 -8.05 3.70
N PHE A 65 0.40 -8.20 2.62
CA PHE A 65 0.76 -7.60 1.35
C PHE A 65 0.78 -6.07 1.43
N LYS A 66 -0.22 -5.47 2.12
CA LYS A 66 -0.25 -4.02 2.31
C LYS A 66 0.94 -3.54 3.14
N LEU A 67 1.29 -4.27 4.21
CA LEU A 67 2.44 -3.97 5.06
C LEU A 67 3.74 -4.03 4.25
N ASN A 68 3.91 -5.06 3.41
CA ASN A 68 5.06 -5.18 2.53
C ASN A 68 5.20 -3.97 1.58
N VAL A 69 4.09 -3.49 1.00
CA VAL A 69 4.10 -2.29 0.14
C VAL A 69 4.51 -1.04 0.92
N VAL A 70 4.01 -0.86 2.14
CA VAL A 70 4.39 0.26 3.01
C VAL A 70 5.87 0.17 3.38
N ARG A 71 6.35 -1.00 3.80
CA ARG A 71 7.76 -1.26 4.12
C ARG A 71 8.68 -0.96 2.94
N PHE A 72 8.34 -1.47 1.76
CA PHE A 72 9.10 -1.24 0.53
C PHE A 72 9.21 0.25 0.18
N TYR A 73 8.13 1.02 0.37
CA TYR A 73 8.16 2.48 0.18
C TYR A 73 9.18 3.15 1.11
N HIS A 74 9.22 2.76 2.39
CA HIS A 74 10.17 3.30 3.35
C HIS A 74 11.60 2.83 3.11
N GLU A 75 11.82 1.59 2.68
CA GLU A 75 13.14 1.02 2.40
C GLU A 75 13.84 1.67 1.21
N HIS A 76 13.14 1.86 0.10
CA HIS A 76 13.76 2.22 -1.18
C HIS A 76 13.70 3.72 -1.55
N HIS A 77 13.09 4.57 -0.72
CA HIS A 77 12.93 6.02 -0.99
C HIS A 77 12.29 6.33 -2.35
N MET A 78 11.49 5.40 -2.87
CA MET A 78 10.84 5.53 -4.16
C MET A 78 9.60 6.43 -4.05
N GLY A 79 9.30 7.14 -5.12
CA GLY A 79 8.03 7.86 -5.22
C GLY A 79 6.84 6.90 -5.20
N VAL A 80 5.68 7.37 -4.71
CA VAL A 80 4.43 6.58 -4.68
C VAL A 80 4.10 5.97 -6.05
N LEU A 81 4.37 6.70 -7.14
CA LEU A 81 4.16 6.22 -8.51
C LEU A 81 5.04 5.01 -8.83
N GLN A 82 6.32 5.05 -8.45
CA GLN A 82 7.26 3.95 -8.68
C GLN A 82 6.88 2.73 -7.85
N VAL A 83 6.53 2.90 -6.58
CA VAL A 83 6.05 1.81 -5.73
C VAL A 83 4.76 1.20 -6.29
N ALA A 84 3.81 2.03 -6.71
CA ALA A 84 2.60 1.54 -7.37
C ALA A 84 2.91 0.73 -8.64
N ALA A 85 3.88 1.17 -9.45
CA ALA A 85 4.32 0.43 -10.63
C ALA A 85 5.00 -0.90 -10.26
N VAL A 86 5.82 -0.96 -9.21
CA VAL A 86 6.46 -2.20 -8.73
C VAL A 86 5.42 -3.25 -8.37
N PHE A 87 4.42 -2.88 -7.56
CA PHE A 87 3.40 -3.81 -7.06
C PHE A 87 2.17 -3.95 -7.96
N ASN A 88 2.18 -3.36 -9.16
CA ASN A 88 1.05 -3.39 -10.10
C ASN A 88 -0.25 -2.79 -9.49
N LEU A 89 -0.11 -1.75 -8.67
CA LEU A 89 -1.20 -1.07 -7.96
C LEU A 89 -1.50 0.30 -8.57
N SER A 90 -2.61 0.91 -8.16
CA SER A 90 -2.87 2.32 -8.45
C SER A 90 -2.21 3.23 -7.42
N ARG A 91 -1.81 4.43 -7.85
CA ARG A 91 -1.19 5.46 -6.98
C ARG A 91 -2.07 5.77 -5.76
N SER A 92 -3.38 5.86 -5.97
CA SER A 92 -4.34 6.18 -4.91
C SER A 92 -4.42 5.08 -3.85
N VAL A 93 -4.31 3.80 -4.24
CA VAL A 93 -4.31 2.67 -3.28
C VAL A 93 -3.08 2.72 -2.39
N VAL A 94 -1.90 2.95 -2.98
CA VAL A 94 -0.65 3.06 -2.20
C VAL A 94 -0.72 4.25 -1.23
N ARG A 95 -1.19 5.42 -1.68
CA ARG A 95 -1.39 6.59 -0.78
C ARG A 95 -2.33 6.28 0.37
N GLN A 96 -3.41 5.57 0.09
CA GLN A 96 -4.39 5.21 1.11
C GLN A 96 -3.78 4.29 2.18
N TRP A 97 -2.95 3.31 1.79
CA TRP A 97 -2.30 2.41 2.74
C TRP A 97 -1.22 3.11 3.56
N LEU A 98 -0.40 3.96 2.91
CA LEU A 98 0.58 4.78 3.62
C LEU A 98 -0.10 5.68 4.67
N ALA A 99 -1.18 6.36 4.30
CA ALA A 99 -1.92 7.21 5.23
C ALA A 99 -2.60 6.42 6.36
N ALA A 100 -3.16 5.25 6.04
CA ALA A 100 -3.77 4.37 7.05
C ALA A 100 -2.74 3.83 8.05
N TYR A 101 -1.55 3.45 7.56
CA TYR A 101 -0.44 3.03 8.40
C TYR A 101 0.09 4.18 9.25
N GLN A 102 0.27 5.36 8.67
CA GLN A 102 0.72 6.55 9.43
C GLN A 102 -0.25 6.93 10.56
N ALA A 103 -1.55 6.71 10.37
CA ALA A 103 -2.57 7.06 11.36
C ALA A 103 -2.73 6.02 12.48
N ALA A 104 -2.55 4.72 12.19
CA ALA A 104 -2.93 3.64 13.11
C ALA A 104 -2.00 2.41 13.10
N GLY A 105 -0.81 2.52 12.49
CA GLY A 105 0.13 1.41 12.32
C GLY A 105 -0.46 0.25 11.53
N TYR A 106 -0.02 -0.98 11.84
CA TYR A 106 -0.52 -2.19 11.20
C TYR A 106 -2.04 -2.37 11.33
N SER A 107 -2.63 -1.94 12.46
CA SER A 107 -4.09 -2.02 12.67
C SER A 107 -4.89 -1.25 11.60
N GLY A 108 -4.32 -0.19 11.03
CA GLY A 108 -4.91 0.59 9.94
C GLY A 108 -4.97 -0.16 8.60
N LEU A 109 -4.14 -1.21 8.43
CA LEU A 109 -4.07 -2.04 7.22
C LEU A 109 -5.04 -3.22 7.26
N LEU A 110 -5.56 -3.56 8.44
CA LEU A 110 -6.52 -4.64 8.62
C LEU A 110 -7.83 -4.39 7.85
N PRO A 111 -8.57 -5.45 7.46
CA PRO A 111 -9.86 -5.29 6.82
C PRO A 111 -10.83 -4.60 7.79
N LYS A 112 -11.36 -3.44 7.41
CA LYS A 112 -12.39 -2.76 8.19
C LYS A 112 -13.71 -3.52 8.09
N SER A 113 -14.39 -3.69 9.22
CA SER A 113 -15.73 -4.30 9.25
C SER A 113 -16.66 -3.54 8.30
N LYS A 114 -17.33 -4.28 7.43
CA LYS A 114 -18.18 -3.69 6.39
C LYS A 114 -19.51 -3.21 6.99
N GLY A 115 -19.84 -1.94 6.80
CA GLY A 115 -21.16 -1.37 7.12
C GLY A 115 -21.17 -0.37 8.27
N ARG A 116 -22.28 0.37 8.39
CA ARG A 116 -22.57 1.22 9.56
C ARG A 116 -22.79 0.31 10.76
N PRO A 117 -22.27 0.62 11.96
CA PRO A 117 -22.64 -0.09 13.17
C PRO A 117 -24.18 -0.12 13.28
N PRO A 118 -24.80 -1.28 13.59
CA PRO A 118 -26.25 -1.34 13.70
C PRO A 118 -26.72 -0.35 14.79
N THR A 119 -27.64 0.56 14.43
CA THR A 119 -28.19 1.60 15.31
C THR A 119 -28.90 1.03 16.54
N MET A 120 -29.31 -0.24 16.52
CA MET A 120 -30.01 -0.89 17.61
C MET A 120 -29.10 -1.94 18.27
N THR A 121 -28.99 -1.87 19.60
CA THR A 121 -28.51 -2.97 20.43
C THR A 121 -29.45 -4.16 20.24
N LYS A 122 -29.11 -5.08 19.32
CA LYS A 122 -29.81 -6.37 19.25
C LYS A 122 -29.62 -7.04 20.61
N LYS A 123 -30.69 -7.09 21.41
CA LYS A 123 -30.78 -7.86 22.65
C LYS A 123 -30.21 -9.25 22.35
N LYS A 124 -29.06 -9.58 22.94
CA LYS A 124 -28.40 -10.88 22.76
C LYS A 124 -29.42 -11.95 23.12
N ARG A 125 -30.01 -12.61 22.12
CA ARG A 125 -30.60 -13.92 22.32
C ARG A 125 -29.43 -14.81 22.70
N GLN A 126 -29.32 -15.14 23.98
CA GLN A 126 -28.38 -16.13 24.48
C GLN A 126 -28.74 -17.46 23.81
N LYS A 127 -28.16 -17.73 22.62
CA LYS A 127 -27.99 -19.10 22.18
C LYS A 127 -27.08 -19.72 23.24
N LYS A 128 -27.63 -20.63 24.04
CA LYS A 128 -26.86 -21.47 24.96
C LYS A 128 -25.66 -21.99 24.19
N LEU A 129 -24.48 -21.47 24.51
CA LEU A 129 -23.24 -21.98 23.96
C LEU A 129 -23.13 -23.42 24.46
N LYS A 130 -23.18 -24.38 23.53
CA LYS A 130 -22.65 -25.72 23.81
C LYS A 130 -21.19 -25.51 24.26
N PRO A 131 -20.69 -26.29 25.25
CA PRO A 131 -19.34 -26.09 25.78
C PRO A 131 -18.35 -26.02 24.63
N THR A 132 -17.78 -24.85 24.39
CA THR A 132 -16.74 -24.66 23.39
C THR A 132 -15.60 -25.56 23.81
N LYS A 133 -15.30 -26.57 22.96
CA LYS A 133 -14.05 -27.32 23.04
C LYS A 133 -12.95 -26.30 23.31
N LYS A 134 -12.25 -26.46 24.43
CA LYS A 134 -11.08 -25.63 24.78
C LYS A 134 -10.23 -25.56 23.51
N LEU A 135 -10.04 -24.35 23.00
CA LEU A 135 -9.18 -24.11 21.86
C LEU A 135 -7.87 -24.84 22.16
N THR A 136 -7.50 -25.81 21.33
CA THR A 136 -6.28 -26.58 21.51
C THR A 136 -5.13 -25.60 21.76
N GLU A 137 -4.28 -25.87 22.73
CA GLU A 137 -3.10 -25.07 23.09
C GLU A 137 -2.31 -24.64 21.84
N VAL A 138 -2.24 -25.52 20.84
CA VAL A 138 -1.67 -25.27 19.51
C VAL A 138 -2.30 -24.08 18.78
N GLU A 139 -3.61 -23.89 18.84
CA GLU A 139 -4.30 -22.77 18.20
C GLU A 139 -4.07 -21.45 18.97
N GLN A 140 -3.94 -21.53 20.30
CA GLN A 140 -3.57 -20.37 21.13
C GLN A 140 -2.13 -19.93 20.85
N LEU A 141 -1.20 -20.87 20.81
CA LEU A 141 0.20 -20.63 20.46
C LEU A 141 0.32 -20.05 19.04
N ARG A 142 -0.42 -20.56 18.06
CA ARG A 142 -0.44 -19.99 16.69
C ARG A 142 -0.89 -18.54 16.66
N ARG A 143 -1.89 -18.17 17.48
CA ARG A 143 -2.34 -16.78 17.58
C ARG A 143 -1.31 -15.88 18.24
N GLN A 144 -0.67 -16.35 19.32
CA GLN A 144 0.40 -15.61 19.99
C GLN A 144 1.61 -15.41 19.08
N VAL A 145 2.01 -16.43 18.32
CA VAL A 145 3.10 -16.30 17.32
C VAL A 145 2.74 -15.25 16.28
N ALA A 146 1.53 -15.29 15.71
CA ALA A 146 1.10 -14.30 14.72
C ALA A 146 1.06 -12.87 15.30
N GLU A 147 0.65 -12.71 16.56
CA GLU A 147 0.64 -11.41 17.24
C GLU A 147 2.06 -10.89 17.52
N LEU A 148 2.95 -11.75 18.02
CA LEU A 148 4.35 -11.40 18.27
C LEU A 148 5.10 -11.09 16.97
N GLU A 149 4.83 -11.83 15.90
CA GLU A 149 5.40 -11.56 14.57
C GLU A 149 4.92 -10.20 14.03
N ALA A 150 3.63 -9.86 14.20
CA ALA A 150 3.11 -8.55 13.83
C ALA A 150 3.77 -7.42 14.64
N GLN A 151 3.90 -7.59 15.97
CA GLN A 151 4.59 -6.63 16.84
C GLN A 151 6.06 -6.45 16.44
N LYS A 152 6.74 -7.55 16.12
CA LYS A 152 8.14 -7.52 15.66
C LYS A 152 8.25 -6.77 14.33
N ALA A 153 7.33 -7.00 13.40
CA ALA A 153 7.32 -6.30 12.11
C ALA A 153 7.13 -4.78 12.28
N ASP A 154 6.22 -4.37 13.17
CA ASP A 154 6.01 -2.96 13.52
C ASP A 154 7.26 -2.33 14.13
N LEU A 155 7.89 -3.00 15.11
CA LEU A 155 9.12 -2.53 15.75
C LEU A 155 10.31 -2.45 14.79
N GLU A 156 10.44 -3.41 13.86
CA GLU A 156 11.47 -3.39 12.83
C GLU A 156 11.29 -2.19 11.89
N LEU A 157 10.06 -1.86 11.52
CA LEU A 157 9.78 -0.72 10.66
C LEU A 157 10.00 0.62 11.39
N ASP A 158 9.58 0.73 12.64
CA ASP A 158 9.82 1.93 13.45
C ASP A 158 11.32 2.16 13.66
N ASN A 159 12.09 1.12 13.96
CA ASN A 159 13.54 1.19 14.05
C ASN A 159 14.18 1.61 12.71
N LEU A 160 13.67 1.10 11.59
CA LEU A 160 14.14 1.51 10.27
C LEU A 160 13.88 2.99 10.02
N ILE A 161 12.68 3.48 10.35
CA ILE A 161 12.31 4.89 10.20
C ILE A 161 13.21 5.76 11.08
N LEU A 162 13.43 5.39 12.35
CA LEU A 162 14.28 6.11 13.28
C LEU A 162 15.75 6.18 12.82
N LYS A 163 16.32 5.04 12.39
CA LYS A 163 17.68 5.00 11.82
C LYS A 163 17.82 5.90 10.60
N LYS A 164 16.79 5.95 9.75
CA LYS A 164 16.77 6.82 8.57
C LYS A 164 16.62 8.30 8.90
N VAL A 165 15.81 8.66 9.90
CA VAL A 165 15.72 10.05 10.39
C VAL A 165 17.05 10.49 10.97
N ALA A 166 17.71 9.64 11.77
CA ALA A 166 19.03 9.89 12.32
C ALA A 166 20.11 10.05 11.22
N ALA A 167 20.04 9.25 10.14
CA ALA A 167 20.94 9.38 9.00
C ALA A 167 20.73 10.68 8.19
N ARG A 168 19.49 11.20 8.16
CA ARG A 168 19.16 12.47 7.50
C ARG A 168 19.59 13.70 8.32
N TYR A 169 19.61 13.57 9.65
CA TYR A 169 20.04 14.61 10.58
C TYR A 169 21.10 14.05 11.56
N PRO A 170 22.34 13.81 11.09
CA PRO A 170 23.40 13.38 11.99
C PRO A 170 23.60 14.45 13.07
N ARG A 171 23.57 14.07 14.35
CA ARG A 171 23.89 15.00 15.44
C ARG A 171 25.30 15.53 15.20
N SER A 172 25.43 16.85 15.03
CA SER A 172 26.73 17.50 14.95
C SER A 172 27.51 17.20 16.24
N PRO A 173 28.80 16.86 16.19
CA PRO A 173 29.58 16.64 17.40
C PRO A 173 29.63 17.95 18.18
N THR A 174 28.89 18.06 19.28
CA THR A 174 29.04 19.18 20.20
C THR A 174 30.35 18.99 20.96
N GLY A 175 31.45 19.36 20.31
CA GLY A 175 32.75 19.49 20.95
C GLY A 175 32.79 20.73 21.83
N LYS A 176 32.56 20.56 23.13
CA LYS A 176 33.16 21.43 24.14
C LYS A 176 34.20 20.57 24.88
N LYS A 177 35.47 20.74 24.51
CA LYS A 177 36.59 20.36 25.38
C LYS A 177 36.63 21.37 26.54
N PRO A 178 36.66 20.92 27.80
CA PRO A 178 37.06 21.77 28.90
C PRO A 178 38.60 21.83 28.96
N GLU A 179 39.15 23.04 28.89
CA GLU A 179 40.41 23.42 29.56
C GLU A 179 40.07 24.56 30.53
#